data_AF-A0A836U4J8-F1
#
_entry.id   AF-A0A836U4J8-F1
#
_cell.length_a   1.000
_cell.length_b   1.000
_cell.length_c   1.000
_cell.angle_alpha   90.00
_cell.angle_beta   90.00
_cell.angle_gamma   90.00
#
_symmetry.space_group_name_H-M   'P 1'
#
loop_
_entity.id
_entity.type
_entity.pdbx_description
1 polymer ?
#
loop_
_entity_poly.entity_id
_entity_poly.type
_entity_poly.pdbx_seq_one_letter_code
_entity_poly.pdbx_strand_id
1 'polypeptide(L)'
;MFESLIGRIAQETLRNLFQLRVDTGADALQSSAQPGRISAVHRDATNMGFRGVEQAPAGGVPGQPVNNPSQMRGSGGGSDEGQTARQPIVREQPKVGRNAPCPCGSGKKYKQCHGVNG
;
A
#
# COMPACT_ATOMS: atom_id res chain seq x y z
N MET A 1 -56.87 -5.98 1.86
CA MET A 1 -56.03 -5.10 2.70
C MET A 1 -54.65 -5.71 2.95
N PHE A 2 -54.55 -6.89 3.58
CA PHE A 2 -53.26 -7.53 3.88
C PHE A 2 -52.58 -8.16 2.65
N GLU A 3 -53.33 -8.89 1.81
CA GLU A 3 -52.76 -9.48 0.58
C GLU A 3 -52.27 -8.41 -0.41
N SER A 4 -52.97 -7.27 -0.49
CA SER A 4 -52.54 -6.11 -1.28
C SER A 4 -51.27 -5.44 -0.73
N LEU A 5 -51.03 -5.52 0.59
CA LEU A 5 -49.79 -5.03 1.21
C LEU A 5 -48.62 -5.95 0.86
N ILE A 6 -48.81 -7.26 1.01
CA ILE A 6 -47.80 -8.27 0.65
C ILE A 6 -47.46 -8.16 -0.85
N GLY A 7 -48.47 -7.98 -1.71
CA GLY A 7 -48.27 -7.78 -3.14
C GLY A 7 -47.39 -6.56 -3.45
N ARG A 8 -47.60 -5.44 -2.76
CA ARG A 8 -46.75 -4.24 -2.91
C ARG A 8 -45.32 -4.48 -2.43
N ILE A 9 -45.14 -5.09 -1.27
CA ILE A 9 -43.82 -5.40 -0.71
C ILE A 9 -43.05 -6.32 -1.67
N ALA A 10 -43.71 -7.35 -2.21
CA ALA A 10 -43.10 -8.28 -3.17
C ALA A 10 -42.66 -7.57 -4.47
N GLN A 11 -43.51 -6.70 -5.04
CA GLN A 11 -43.15 -5.95 -6.24
C GLN A 11 -41.99 -4.97 -6.02
N GLU A 12 -41.97 -4.30 -4.86
CA GLU A 12 -40.95 -3.30 -4.52
C GLU A 12 -39.59 -3.97 -4.24
N THR A 13 -39.60 -5.09 -3.51
CA THR A 13 -38.39 -5.88 -3.25
C THR A 13 -37.80 -6.45 -4.53
N LEU A 14 -38.63 -7.00 -5.43
CA LEU A 14 -38.16 -7.49 -6.73
C LEU A 14 -37.57 -6.36 -7.57
N ARG A 15 -38.26 -5.21 -7.68
CA ARG A 15 -37.74 -4.04 -8.42
C ARG A 15 -36.37 -3.62 -7.90
N ASN A 16 -36.21 -3.56 -6.58
CA ASN A 16 -34.95 -3.15 -5.94
C ASN A 16 -33.84 -4.17 -6.18
N LEU A 17 -34.12 -5.47 -6.09
CA LEU A 17 -33.14 -6.53 -6.40
C LEU A 17 -32.67 -6.49 -7.85
N PHE A 18 -33.57 -6.27 -8.81
CA PHE A 18 -33.22 -6.21 -10.23
C PHE A 18 -32.44 -4.95 -10.62
N GLN A 19 -32.57 -3.86 -9.86
CA GLN A 19 -31.86 -2.60 -10.09
C GLN A 19 -30.60 -2.47 -9.23
N LEU A 20 -30.41 -3.34 -8.23
CA LEU A 20 -29.26 -3.32 -7.35
C LEU A 20 -28.00 -3.67 -8.14
N ARG A 21 -27.17 -2.66 -8.38
CA ARG A 21 -25.78 -2.86 -8.78
C ARG A 21 -24.96 -3.02 -7.51
N VAL A 22 -24.23 -4.12 -7.41
CA VAL A 22 -23.29 -4.35 -6.31
C VAL A 22 -21.90 -4.05 -6.85
N ASP A 23 -21.33 -2.94 -6.40
CA ASP A 23 -19.93 -2.62 -6.65
C ASP A 23 -19.08 -3.53 -5.77
N THR A 24 -18.88 -4.77 -6.22
CA THR A 24 -17.82 -5.62 -5.69
C THR A 24 -16.51 -4.90 -6.03
N GLY A 25 -15.73 -4.46 -5.04
CA GLY A 25 -14.62 -3.48 -5.14
C GLY A 25 -13.46 -3.75 -6.12
N ALA A 26 -13.67 -4.47 -7.23
CA ALA A 26 -12.81 -4.59 -8.38
C ALA A 26 -12.54 -3.24 -9.08
N ASP A 27 -13.48 -2.28 -9.02
CA ASP A 27 -13.31 -0.97 -9.67
C ASP A 27 -12.48 0.04 -8.86
N ALA A 28 -12.16 -0.25 -7.59
CA ALA A 28 -11.27 0.60 -6.79
C ALA A 28 -9.81 0.59 -7.30
N LEU A 29 -9.44 -0.36 -8.15
CA LEU A 29 -8.11 -0.48 -8.73
C LEU A 29 -7.90 0.41 -9.98
N GLN A 30 -8.94 1.00 -10.56
CA GLN A 30 -8.82 1.74 -11.82
C GLN A 30 -8.64 3.26 -11.66
N SER A 31 -8.92 3.83 -10.50
CA SER A 31 -8.87 5.30 -10.29
C SER A 31 -7.50 5.84 -9.80
N SER A 32 -6.45 5.03 -9.71
CA SER A 32 -5.11 5.48 -9.27
C SER A 32 -4.06 5.61 -10.39
N ALA A 33 -4.42 5.35 -11.64
CA ALA A 33 -3.49 5.46 -12.76
C ALA A 33 -3.43 6.90 -13.33
N GLN A 34 -3.01 7.88 -12.51
CA GLN A 34 -2.34 9.05 -13.07
C GLN A 34 -0.85 8.69 -13.20
N PRO A 35 -0.28 8.59 -14.42
CA PRO A 35 1.15 8.40 -14.58
C PRO A 35 1.86 9.70 -14.19
N GLY A 36 2.13 9.88 -12.90
CA GLY A 36 3.09 10.87 -12.43
C GLY A 36 4.44 10.55 -13.05
N ARG A 37 5.07 11.53 -13.71
CA ARG A 37 6.45 11.42 -14.22
C ARG A 37 7.36 10.99 -13.08
N ILE A 38 7.84 9.76 -13.13
CA ILE A 38 8.72 9.18 -12.12
C ILE A 38 10.06 9.91 -12.22
N SER A 39 10.34 10.79 -11.26
CA SER A 39 11.67 11.35 -11.09
C SER A 39 12.57 10.25 -10.53
N ALA A 40 13.62 9.89 -11.27
CA ALA A 40 14.52 8.77 -10.97
C ALA A 40 15.43 9.00 -9.74
N VAL A 41 15.21 10.06 -8.97
CA VAL A 41 16.00 10.39 -7.79
C VAL A 41 15.10 10.32 -6.56
N HIS A 42 15.34 9.30 -5.73
CA HIS A 42 14.71 9.15 -4.43
C HIS A 42 15.24 10.25 -3.51
N ARG A 43 14.35 11.02 -2.86
CA ARG A 43 14.72 12.19 -2.05
C ARG A 43 15.74 11.87 -0.94
N ASP A 44 15.73 10.64 -0.42
CA ASP A 44 16.67 10.21 0.62
C ASP A 44 18.10 9.98 0.09
N ALA A 45 18.28 9.81 -1.22
CA ALA A 45 19.59 9.67 -1.85
C ALA A 45 20.27 11.02 -2.12
N THR A 46 19.53 12.14 -2.06
CA THR A 46 20.05 13.49 -2.32
C THR A 46 21.18 13.87 -1.34
N ASN A 47 21.21 13.26 -0.15
CA ASN A 47 22.22 13.51 0.88
C ASN A 47 23.39 12.50 0.88
N MET A 48 23.35 11.48 0.01
CA MET A 48 24.37 10.43 -0.11
C MET A 48 25.40 10.73 -1.23
N GLY A 49 25.56 12.01 -1.58
CA GLY A 49 26.56 12.46 -2.58
C GLY A 49 26.16 12.24 -4.04
N PHE A 50 24.99 11.68 -4.32
CA PHE A 50 24.41 11.67 -5.67
C PHE A 50 23.70 13.01 -5.93
N ARG A 51 24.46 14.02 -6.34
CA ARG A 51 23.88 15.18 -7.01
C ARG A 51 23.41 14.70 -8.37
N GLY A 52 22.09 14.63 -8.55
CA GLY A 52 21.53 14.63 -9.90
C GLY A 52 22.20 15.76 -10.66
N VAL A 53 22.68 15.49 -11.87
CA VAL A 53 23.17 16.53 -12.76
C VAL A 53 21.97 17.42 -13.07
N GLU A 54 21.79 18.44 -12.24
CA GLU A 54 21.05 19.63 -12.57
C GLU A 54 21.81 20.21 -13.75
N GLN A 55 21.18 20.24 -14.92
CA GLN A 55 21.71 20.96 -16.08
C GLN A 55 22.00 22.39 -15.64
N ALA A 56 23.27 22.69 -15.38
CA ALA A 56 23.74 24.05 -15.23
C ALA A 56 23.56 24.74 -16.60
N PRO A 57 22.95 25.94 -16.67
CA PRO A 57 23.16 26.79 -17.83
C PRO A 57 24.64 27.19 -17.87
N ALA A 58 25.19 27.21 -19.06
CA ALA A 58 26.61 27.44 -19.33
C ALA A 58 27.18 28.67 -18.59
N GLY A 59 28.32 28.49 -17.93
CA GLY A 59 29.25 29.56 -17.53
C GLY A 59 29.56 29.64 -16.03
N GLY A 60 30.72 29.13 -15.59
CA GLY A 60 31.25 29.40 -14.25
C GLY A 60 32.39 28.46 -13.84
N VAL A 61 33.54 29.04 -13.47
CA VAL A 61 34.88 28.46 -13.17
C VAL A 61 34.93 27.48 -11.98
N PRO A 62 35.88 26.51 -11.93
CA PRO A 62 36.00 25.55 -10.83
C PRO A 62 36.87 26.08 -9.69
N GLY A 63 36.39 26.01 -8.45
CA GLY A 63 37.19 26.34 -7.27
C GLY A 63 36.47 26.28 -5.92
N GLN A 64 36.89 25.30 -5.11
CA GLN A 64 36.89 25.22 -3.63
C GLN A 64 35.68 24.66 -2.83
N PRO A 65 35.94 23.80 -1.82
CA PRO A 65 34.97 23.32 -0.85
C PRO A 65 34.97 24.19 0.42
N VAL A 66 33.80 24.40 1.04
CA VAL A 66 33.71 24.91 2.41
C VAL A 66 32.86 23.99 3.27
N ASN A 67 33.51 23.35 4.24
CA ASN A 67 32.89 22.62 5.34
C ASN A 67 32.47 23.63 6.41
N ASN A 68 31.33 23.40 7.07
CA ASN A 68 31.20 23.81 8.47
C ASN A 68 30.23 22.89 9.24
N PRO A 69 30.72 21.99 10.10
CA PRO A 69 29.88 21.24 11.02
C PRO A 69 29.86 22.00 12.36
N SER A 70 28.81 22.75 12.63
CA SER A 70 28.51 23.20 13.98
C SER A 70 27.06 23.66 14.08
N GLN A 71 26.42 23.24 15.18
CA GLN A 71 25.03 23.48 15.62
C GLN A 71 24.09 22.35 15.12
N MET A 72 23.51 21.49 15.96
CA MET A 72 22.89 21.77 17.25
C MET A 72 22.77 20.52 18.13
N ARG A 73 23.02 20.72 19.43
CA ARG A 73 22.79 19.79 20.55
C ARG A 73 21.30 19.52 20.76
N GLY A 74 20.99 18.26 21.12
CA GLY A 74 20.38 17.91 22.41
C GLY A 74 18.86 18.04 22.62
N SER A 75 18.29 16.90 23.05
CA SER A 75 17.24 16.73 24.09
C SER A 75 15.76 16.66 23.68
N GLY A 76 15.09 15.66 24.28
CA GLY A 76 13.64 15.47 24.35
C GLY A 76 13.28 14.03 23.94
N GLY A 77 13.22 13.04 24.82
CA GLY A 77 12.34 13.01 26.00
C GLY A 77 10.94 12.57 25.56
N GLY A 78 10.80 11.32 25.09
CA GLY A 78 9.53 10.73 24.68
C GLY A 78 9.05 9.75 25.75
N SER A 79 7.91 10.09 26.36
CA SER A 79 7.23 9.40 27.46
C SER A 79 6.93 7.93 27.18
N ASP A 80 7.33 7.09 28.14
CA ASP A 80 6.86 5.72 28.31
C ASP A 80 5.44 5.76 28.89
N GLU A 81 4.45 5.58 28.04
CA GLU A 81 3.06 5.37 28.47
C GLU A 81 2.51 4.08 27.83
N GLY A 82 2.47 3.02 28.65
CA GLY A 82 1.38 2.04 28.60
C GLY A 82 1.37 1.03 27.46
N GLN A 83 2.49 0.36 27.18
CA GLN A 83 2.49 -0.83 26.31
C GLN A 83 2.09 -2.08 27.11
N THR A 84 0.80 -2.41 27.12
CA THR A 84 0.36 -3.75 27.50
C THR A 84 1.01 -4.75 26.54
N ALA A 85 1.98 -5.51 27.04
CA ALA A 85 2.77 -6.47 26.27
C ALA A 85 1.87 -7.56 25.68
N ARG A 86 1.42 -7.37 24.44
CA ARG A 86 0.78 -8.43 23.65
C ARG A 86 1.86 -9.46 23.34
N GLN A 87 1.76 -10.66 23.91
CA GLN A 87 2.70 -11.72 23.59
C GLN A 87 2.61 -12.09 22.10
N PRO A 88 3.75 -12.28 21.40
CA PRO A 88 3.76 -12.69 20.01
C PRO A 88 3.09 -14.06 19.85
N ILE A 89 2.10 -14.15 18.98
CA ILE A 89 1.49 -15.44 18.61
C ILE A 89 2.49 -16.18 17.70
N VAL A 90 3.05 -17.28 18.20
CA VAL A 90 3.89 -18.19 17.41
C VAL A 90 2.98 -19.09 16.58
N ARG A 91 3.23 -19.18 15.27
CA ARG A 91 2.49 -20.08 14.38
C ARG A 91 3.07 -21.48 14.52
N GLU A 92 2.22 -22.47 14.76
CA GLU A 92 2.63 -23.89 14.83
C GLU A 92 3.12 -24.42 13.47
N GLN A 93 2.64 -23.84 12.37
CA GLN A 93 2.95 -24.28 11.00
C GLN A 93 3.93 -23.32 10.30
N PRO A 94 4.87 -23.86 9.48
CA PRO A 94 5.81 -23.05 8.72
C PRO A 94 5.10 -22.16 7.70
N LYS A 95 5.65 -20.96 7.47
CA LYS A 95 5.08 -20.00 6.54
C LYS A 95 5.28 -20.48 5.10
N VAL A 96 4.19 -20.75 4.39
CA VAL A 96 4.23 -21.19 2.98
C VAL A 96 4.73 -20.03 2.12
N GLY A 97 5.85 -20.24 1.43
CA GLY A 97 6.42 -19.26 0.51
C GLY A 97 5.54 -19.10 -0.75
N ARG A 98 5.50 -17.88 -1.32
CA ARG A 98 4.66 -17.55 -2.49
C ARG A 98 4.90 -18.47 -3.71
N ASN A 99 6.11 -18.99 -3.89
CA ASN A 99 6.46 -19.90 -5.00
C ASN A 99 6.45 -21.40 -4.63
N ALA A 100 6.22 -21.76 -3.37
CA ALA A 100 6.21 -23.16 -2.90
C ALA A 100 5.06 -23.95 -3.55
N PRO A 101 5.12 -25.29 -3.59
CA PRO A 101 3.98 -26.11 -3.99
C PRO A 101 2.77 -25.79 -3.10
N CYS A 102 1.60 -25.66 -3.71
CA CYS A 102 0.39 -25.30 -2.98
C CYS A 102 -0.05 -26.47 -2.09
N PRO A 103 -0.34 -26.23 -0.79
CA PRO A 103 -0.68 -27.30 0.17
C PRO A 103 -1.99 -28.04 -0.15
N CYS A 104 -2.78 -27.57 -1.11
CA CYS A 104 -3.96 -28.27 -1.61
C CYS A 104 -3.66 -29.45 -2.54
N GLY A 105 -2.39 -29.76 -2.82
CA GLY A 105 -1.99 -30.89 -3.66
C GLY A 105 -2.20 -30.69 -5.16
N SER A 106 -2.51 -29.47 -5.61
CA SER A 106 -2.79 -29.17 -7.03
C SER A 106 -1.57 -29.22 -7.97
N GLY A 107 -0.36 -29.38 -7.43
CA GLY A 107 0.90 -29.30 -8.20
C GLY A 107 1.28 -27.88 -8.67
N LYS A 108 0.42 -26.87 -8.45
CA LYS A 108 0.66 -25.47 -8.83
C LYS A 108 1.45 -24.74 -7.74
N LYS A 109 2.16 -23.67 -8.10
CA LYS A 109 2.80 -22.75 -7.13
C LYS A 109 1.73 -22.04 -6.30
N TYR A 110 1.99 -21.78 -5.02
CA TYR A 110 1.02 -21.14 -4.10
C TYR A 110 0.42 -19.86 -4.69
N LYS A 111 1.24 -18.98 -5.29
CA LYS A 111 0.80 -17.74 -5.98
C LYS A 111 -0.15 -17.92 -7.17
N GLN A 112 -0.22 -19.12 -7.73
CA GLN A 112 -1.09 -19.47 -8.87
C GLN A 112 -2.31 -20.30 -8.43
N CYS A 113 -2.48 -20.49 -7.12
CA CYS A 113 -3.58 -21.23 -6.55
C CYS A 113 -4.18 -20.43 -5.39
N HIS A 114 -3.87 -20.75 -4.14
CA HIS A 114 -4.47 -20.10 -2.98
C HIS A 114 -3.89 -18.70 -2.66
N GLY A 115 -2.80 -18.31 -3.33
CA GLY A 115 -2.16 -17.00 -3.20
C GLY A 115 -2.44 -16.03 -4.35
N VAL A 116 -3.53 -16.23 -5.11
CA VAL A 116 -3.84 -15.44 -6.32
C VAL A 116 -4.47 -14.07 -5.99
N ASN A 117 -5.11 -13.90 -4.82
CA ASN A 117 -5.76 -12.65 -4.42
C ASN A 117 -5.36 -12.23 -3.00
N GLY A 118 -4.11 -11.79 -2.83
CA GLY A 118 -3.62 -11.18 -1.59
C GLY A 118 -2.81 -9.93 -1.91
#